data_AF-A0A0R2P0W9-F1
#
_entry.id   AF-A0A0R2P0W9-F1
#
_cell.length_a   1.000
_cell.length_b   1.000
_cell.length_c   1.000
_cell.angle_alpha   90.00
_cell.angle_beta   90.00
_cell.angle_gamma   90.00
#
_symmetry.space_group_name_H-M   'P 1'
#
loop_
_entity.id
_entity.type
_entity.pdbx_description
1 polymer ?
#
loop_
_entity_poly.entity_id
_entity_poly.type
_entity_poly.pdbx_seq_one_letter_code
_entity_poly.pdbx_strand_id
1 'polypeptide(L)'
;MIQSHTEDQGGEVFPDQMWKIFVDEYLPSEDNRWGRFRFTSLNQSSTAGKDVELSVDLLDNQKQITLKGSGNGPISAFCNVMQSYGVDIQVADYYEHAMSAGGDASAAAYLECSVNGGTYWGVGIDPSTTTASLKAVISAVNRALR
;
A
#
# COMPACT_ATOMS: atom_id res chain seq x y z
N MET A 1 6.90 11.72 13.82
CA MET A 1 6.46 12.15 12.48
C MET A 1 5.62 13.40 12.48
N ILE A 2 4.58 13.56 13.32
CA ILE A 2 3.91 14.88 13.46
C ILE A 2 4.72 15.80 14.38
N GLN A 3 5.23 15.28 15.49
CA GLN A 3 5.98 16.03 16.50
C GLN A 3 7.33 16.59 15.99
N SER A 4 7.98 15.88 15.06
CA SER A 4 9.25 16.29 14.45
C SER A 4 9.12 17.42 13.42
N HIS A 5 7.91 17.73 12.97
CA HIS A 5 7.66 18.84 12.02
C HIS A 5 7.15 20.10 12.73
N THR A 6 6.77 20.00 14.00
CA THR A 6 6.27 21.13 14.81
C THR A 6 7.40 21.93 15.47
N GLU A 7 8.64 21.44 15.45
CA GLU A 7 9.77 22.13 16.10
C GLU A 7 10.42 23.23 15.25
N ASP A 8 10.16 23.30 13.93
CA ASP A 8 10.73 24.35 13.05
C ASP A 8 9.75 25.50 12.72
N GLN A 9 8.45 25.34 12.98
CA GLN A 9 7.45 26.40 12.77
C GLN A 9 6.41 26.33 13.89
N GLY A 10 6.55 27.18 14.90
CA GLY A 10 5.62 27.29 16.03
C GLY A 10 4.23 27.77 15.63
N GLY A 11 3.46 26.91 14.97
CA GLY A 11 2.08 27.14 14.56
C GLY A 11 1.31 25.82 14.51
N GLU A 12 0.05 25.85 14.93
CA GLU A 12 -0.87 24.71 14.86
C GLU A 12 -0.91 24.16 13.42
N VAL A 13 -0.73 22.85 13.26
CA VAL A 13 -0.82 22.22 11.93
C VAL A 13 -2.30 22.19 11.54
N PHE A 14 -2.70 23.05 10.60
CA PHE A 14 -4.07 23.06 10.09
C PHE A 14 -4.43 21.72 9.41
N PRO A 15 -5.71 21.28 9.44
CA PRO A 15 -6.14 19.98 8.90
C PRO A 15 -5.65 19.67 7.47
N ASP A 16 -5.65 20.66 6.59
CA ASP A 16 -5.18 20.52 5.21
C ASP A 16 -3.67 20.25 5.12
N GLN A 17 -2.90 20.82 6.03
CA GLN A 17 -1.46 20.63 6.12
C GLN A 17 -1.12 19.25 6.71
N MET A 18 -1.91 18.76 7.67
CA MET A 18 -1.81 17.37 8.15
C MET A 18 -2.12 16.37 7.03
N TRP A 19 -3.16 16.62 6.23
CA TRP A 19 -3.50 15.76 5.10
C TRP A 19 -2.39 15.73 4.06
N LYS A 20 -1.79 16.89 3.74
CA LYS A 20 -0.66 16.95 2.81
C LYS A 20 0.54 16.16 3.30
N ILE A 21 0.93 16.32 4.57
CA ILE A 21 2.02 15.54 5.18
C ILE A 21 1.71 14.03 5.15
N PHE A 22 0.47 13.65 5.41
CA PHE A 22 0.04 12.25 5.36
C PHE A 22 0.12 11.66 3.95
N VAL A 23 -0.38 12.39 2.95
CA VAL A 23 -0.28 11.98 1.54
C VAL A 23 1.17 11.84 1.13
N ASP A 24 2.02 12.81 1.49
CA ASP A 24 3.43 12.82 1.14
C ASP A 24 4.22 11.66 1.79
N GLU A 25 3.76 11.19 2.94
CA GLU A 25 4.40 10.11 3.69
C GLU A 25 3.88 8.70 3.34
N TYR A 26 2.61 8.58 2.96
CA TYR A 26 1.95 7.27 2.82
C TYR A 26 1.30 6.99 1.46
N LEU A 27 0.98 8.00 0.66
CA LEU A 27 0.18 7.84 -0.56
C LEU A 27 0.97 8.30 -1.79
N PRO A 28 1.89 7.47 -2.33
CA PRO A 28 2.52 7.76 -3.61
C PRO A 28 1.43 7.85 -4.69
N SER A 29 1.22 9.04 -5.21
CA SER A 29 0.16 9.38 -6.17
C SER A 29 0.76 9.88 -7.48
N GLU A 30 -0.08 10.17 -8.48
CA GLU A 30 0.40 10.75 -9.73
C GLU A 30 1.07 12.12 -9.53
N ASP A 31 0.63 12.87 -8.53
CA ASP A 31 1.13 14.22 -8.20
C ASP A 31 2.30 14.20 -7.22
N ASN A 32 2.44 13.15 -6.41
CA ASN A 32 3.59 12.97 -5.53
C ASN A 32 4.25 11.59 -5.75
N ARG A 33 5.13 11.54 -6.76
CA ARG A 33 5.77 10.32 -7.26
C ARG A 33 7.04 10.03 -6.47
N TRP A 34 6.93 9.21 -5.43
CA TRP A 34 8.08 8.68 -4.70
C TRP A 34 7.95 7.17 -4.48
N GLY A 35 9.05 6.52 -4.13
CA GLY A 35 9.11 5.07 -3.93
C GLY A 35 9.54 4.30 -5.17
N ARG A 36 10.13 3.12 -4.93
CA ARG A 36 10.64 2.22 -5.97
C ARG A 36 9.51 1.57 -6.77
N PHE A 37 8.47 1.12 -6.07
CA PHE A 37 7.37 0.35 -6.64
C PHE A 37 6.13 1.23 -6.86
N ARG A 38 5.43 0.99 -7.98
CA ARG A 38 4.14 1.64 -8.25
C ARG A 38 3.12 0.64 -8.76
N PHE A 39 1.97 0.59 -8.09
CA PHE A 39 0.83 -0.19 -8.55
C PHE A 39 0.28 0.33 -9.87
N THR A 40 0.06 -0.54 -10.85
CA THR A 40 -0.52 -0.16 -12.14
C THR A 40 -1.81 -0.92 -12.42
N SER A 41 -1.79 -2.25 -12.30
CA SER A 41 -2.95 -3.08 -12.60
C SER A 41 -2.97 -4.35 -11.76
N LEU A 42 -4.17 -4.91 -11.58
CA LEU A 42 -4.39 -6.21 -10.93
C LEU A 42 -5.36 -7.04 -11.76
N ASN A 43 -4.98 -8.28 -12.01
CA ASN A 43 -5.88 -9.35 -12.39
C ASN A 43 -5.91 -10.40 -11.28
N GLN A 44 -7.11 -10.68 -10.76
CA GLN A 44 -7.33 -11.66 -9.72
C GLN A 44 -8.24 -12.77 -10.23
N SER A 45 -7.86 -14.01 -9.97
CA SER A 45 -8.69 -15.19 -10.16
C SER A 45 -8.92 -15.88 -8.82
N SER A 46 -10.16 -16.27 -8.54
CA SER A 46 -10.51 -16.92 -7.27
C SER A 46 -11.54 -18.01 -7.53
N THR A 47 -11.24 -19.22 -7.04
CA THR A 47 -12.16 -20.36 -7.07
C THR A 47 -12.39 -20.83 -5.64
N ALA A 48 -13.64 -21.08 -5.27
CA ALA A 48 -13.98 -21.54 -3.92
C ALA A 48 -13.17 -22.79 -3.54
N GLY A 49 -12.56 -22.76 -2.35
CA GLY A 49 -11.72 -23.86 -1.84
C GLY A 49 -10.32 -23.95 -2.47
N LYS A 50 -9.91 -22.97 -3.27
CA LYS A 50 -8.55 -22.83 -3.80
C LYS A 50 -7.92 -21.52 -3.37
N ASP A 51 -6.60 -21.45 -3.47
CA ASP A 51 -5.86 -20.20 -3.32
C ASP A 51 -6.30 -19.17 -4.36
N VAL A 52 -6.16 -17.90 -3.98
CA VAL A 52 -6.31 -16.76 -4.87
C VAL A 52 -5.06 -16.66 -5.74
N GLU A 53 -5.25 -16.55 -7.05
CA GLU A 53 -4.17 -16.29 -8.01
C GLU A 53 -4.18 -14.81 -8.39
N LEU A 54 -3.00 -14.19 -8.40
CA LEU A 54 -2.81 -12.80 -8.81
C LEU A 54 -1.82 -12.70 -9.97
N SER A 55 -2.11 -11.78 -10.89
CA SER A 55 -1.15 -11.18 -11.81
C SER A 55 -1.20 -9.67 -11.58
N VAL A 56 -0.08 -9.09 -11.17
CA VAL A 56 0.02 -7.68 -10.79
C VAL A 56 1.04 -6.99 -11.70
N ASP A 57 0.62 -5.89 -12.30
CA ASP A 57 1.53 -5.01 -13.03
C ASP A 57 2.01 -3.89 -12.12
N LEU A 58 3.32 -3.78 -11.98
CA LEU A 58 3.99 -2.74 -11.20
C LEU A 58 4.96 -1.96 -12.10
N LEU A 59 5.34 -0.76 -11.66
CA LEU A 59 6.63 -0.20 -12.04
C LEU A 59 7.64 -0.48 -10.93
N ASP A 60 8.84 -0.92 -11.27
CA ASP A 60 10.03 -0.92 -10.42
C ASP A 60 11.02 0.08 -11.01
N ASN A 61 11.31 1.18 -10.30
CA ASN A 61 12.16 2.27 -10.79
C ASN A 61 11.76 2.72 -12.21
N GLN A 62 10.45 2.95 -12.38
CA GLN A 62 9.81 3.36 -13.65
C GLN A 62 9.79 2.31 -14.77
N LYS A 63 10.39 1.12 -14.58
CA LYS A 63 10.32 0.03 -15.55
C LYS A 63 9.11 -0.85 -15.26
N GLN A 64 8.28 -1.09 -16.27
CA GLN A 64 7.12 -1.96 -16.14
C GLN A 64 7.53 -3.42 -15.97
N ILE A 65 6.94 -4.07 -14.98
CA ILE A 65 7.08 -5.49 -14.67
C ILE A 65 5.71 -6.09 -14.39
N THR A 66 5.56 -7.38 -14.71
CA THR A 66 4.38 -8.17 -14.37
C THR A 66 4.82 -9.31 -13.47
N LEU A 67 4.20 -9.42 -12.29
CA LEU A 67 4.51 -10.45 -11.31
C LEU A 67 3.28 -11.31 -11.04
N LYS A 68 3.49 -12.60 -10.77
CA LYS A 68 2.41 -13.58 -10.57
C LYS A 68 2.68 -14.44 -9.35
N GLY A 69 1.61 -14.81 -8.65
CA GLY A 69 1.70 -15.67 -7.47
C GLY A 69 0.33 -15.97 -6.89
N SER A 70 0.31 -16.76 -5.83
CA SER A 70 -0.92 -17.20 -5.17
C SER A 70 -0.80 -17.18 -3.65
N GLY A 71 -1.94 -17.24 -2.97
CA GLY A 71 -2.03 -17.29 -1.51
C GLY A 71 -3.47 -17.45 -1.04
N ASN A 72 -3.65 -17.58 0.27
CA ASN A 72 -4.97 -17.81 0.88
C ASN A 72 -5.95 -16.62 0.79
N GLY A 73 -5.50 -15.51 0.21
CA GLY A 73 -6.23 -14.28 -0.03
C GLY A 73 -5.36 -13.31 -0.84
N PRO A 74 -5.92 -12.21 -1.35
CA PRO A 74 -5.18 -11.30 -2.23
C PRO A 74 -3.96 -10.66 -1.54
N ILE A 75 -4.07 -10.28 -0.26
CA ILE A 75 -2.94 -9.70 0.49
C ILE A 75 -1.80 -10.71 0.63
N SER A 76 -2.12 -11.96 1.03
CA SER A 76 -1.13 -13.04 1.16
C SER A 76 -0.48 -13.36 -0.19
N ALA A 77 -1.28 -13.50 -1.24
CA ALA A 77 -0.79 -13.75 -2.59
C ALA A 77 0.16 -12.63 -3.05
N PHE A 78 -0.17 -11.36 -2.76
CA PHE A 78 0.68 -10.23 -3.12
C PHE A 78 1.98 -10.19 -2.31
N CYS A 79 1.94 -10.54 -1.01
CA CYS A 79 3.17 -10.68 -0.22
C CYS A 79 4.07 -11.77 -0.80
N ASN A 80 3.53 -12.93 -1.16
CA ASN A 80 4.28 -14.02 -1.79
C ASN A 80 4.89 -13.60 -3.13
N VAL A 81 4.17 -12.80 -3.92
CA VAL A 81 4.66 -12.20 -5.16
C VAL A 81 5.88 -11.30 -4.90
N MET A 82 5.78 -10.39 -3.93
CA MET A 82 6.86 -9.47 -3.58
C MET A 82 8.09 -10.18 -3.00
N GLN A 83 7.87 -11.21 -2.16
CA GLN A 83 8.93 -12.07 -1.64
C GLN A 83 9.67 -12.80 -2.75
N SER A 84 8.94 -13.38 -3.70
CA SER A 84 9.52 -14.04 -4.88
C SER A 84 10.32 -13.07 -5.75
N TYR A 85 9.97 -11.78 -5.72
CA TYR A 85 10.68 -10.71 -6.41
C TYR A 85 11.87 -10.12 -5.61
N GLY A 86 12.12 -10.63 -4.40
CA GLY A 86 13.27 -10.25 -3.56
C GLY A 86 12.99 -9.16 -2.52
N VAL A 87 11.73 -8.93 -2.16
CA VAL A 87 11.34 -8.07 -1.03
C VAL A 87 10.74 -8.94 0.05
N ASP A 88 11.46 -9.16 1.16
CA ASP A 88 10.90 -9.91 2.29
C ASP A 88 9.83 -9.07 2.97
N ILE A 89 8.58 -9.53 2.91
CA ILE A 89 7.43 -8.81 3.45
C ILE A 89 6.42 -9.75 4.11
N GLN A 90 5.96 -9.35 5.29
CA GLN A 90 4.88 -10.01 6.02
C GLN A 90 3.94 -8.95 6.60
N VAL A 91 2.64 -9.22 6.57
CA VAL A 91 1.63 -8.37 7.20
C VAL A 91 1.39 -8.83 8.63
N ALA A 92 1.52 -7.90 9.57
CA ALA A 92 1.34 -8.12 11.00
C ALA A 92 -0.06 -7.68 11.48
N ASP A 93 -0.55 -6.55 10.99
CA ASP A 93 -1.89 -6.04 11.33
C ASP A 93 -2.57 -5.40 10.11
N TYR A 94 -3.91 -5.40 10.11
CA TYR A 94 -4.75 -4.95 9.00
C TYR A 94 -6.02 -4.28 9.52
N TYR A 95 -6.22 -3.02 9.13
CA TYR A 95 -7.47 -2.30 9.30
C TYR A 95 -7.94 -1.74 7.97
N GLU A 96 -9.26 -1.76 7.77
CA GLU A 96 -9.89 -1.14 6.62
C GLU A 96 -11.20 -0.50 7.04
N HIS A 97 -11.53 0.63 6.40
CA HIS A 97 -12.87 1.20 6.48
C HIS A 97 -13.28 1.83 5.15
N ALA A 98 -14.60 1.88 4.93
CA ALA A 98 -15.18 2.67 3.85
C ALA A 98 -15.07 4.17 4.17
N MET A 99 -14.61 4.96 3.21
CA MET A 99 -14.49 6.42 3.32
C MET A 99 -15.81 7.16 3.03
N SER A 100 -16.75 6.49 2.35
CA SER A 100 -18.08 7.00 2.07
C SER A 100 -19.10 5.86 2.03
N ALA A 101 -20.39 6.19 1.97
CA ALA A 101 -21.47 5.21 1.85
C ALA A 101 -21.93 5.08 0.39
N GLY A 102 -22.36 3.89 0.00
CA GLY A 102 -22.91 3.60 -1.33
C GLY A 102 -22.00 2.74 -2.21
N GLY A 103 -22.46 2.40 -3.42
CA GLY A 103 -21.73 1.52 -4.34
C GLY A 103 -20.44 2.11 -4.91
N ASP A 104 -20.29 3.44 -4.85
CA ASP A 104 -19.09 4.18 -5.30
C ASP A 104 -18.17 4.55 -4.13
N ALA A 105 -18.34 3.88 -2.98
CA ALA A 105 -17.53 4.14 -1.80
C ALA A 105 -16.07 3.74 -2.03
N SER A 106 -15.15 4.65 -1.72
CA SER A 106 -13.72 4.30 -1.63
C SER A 106 -13.41 3.63 -0.31
N ALA A 107 -12.43 2.71 -0.31
CA ALA A 107 -11.90 2.08 0.88
C ALA A 107 -10.54 2.70 1.23
N ALA A 108 -10.30 2.89 2.53
CA ALA A 108 -8.98 3.17 3.07
C ALA A 108 -8.49 1.94 3.84
N ALA A 109 -7.34 1.42 3.43
CA ALA A 109 -6.66 0.29 4.07
C ALA A 109 -5.37 0.74 4.74
N TYR A 110 -5.12 0.21 5.94
CA TYR A 110 -3.96 0.47 6.78
C TYR A 110 -3.35 -0.87 7.16
N LEU A 111 -2.10 -1.10 6.77
CA LEU A 111 -1.40 -2.35 7.04
C LEU A 111 -0.10 -2.08 7.78
N GLU A 112 0.11 -2.81 8.87
CA GLU A 112 1.43 -2.91 9.48
C GLU A 112 2.18 -4.06 8.82
N CYS A 113 3.33 -3.76 8.23
CA CYS A 113 4.15 -4.73 7.52
C CYS A 113 5.54 -4.82 8.16
N SER A 114 6.03 -6.03 8.35
CA SER A 114 7.46 -6.29 8.49
C SER A 114 8.07 -6.36 7.09
N VAL A 115 9.01 -5.46 6.77
CA VAL A 115 9.71 -5.40 5.48
C VAL A 115 11.21 -5.43 5.72
N ASN A 116 11.90 -6.45 5.20
CA ASN A 116 13.33 -6.68 5.38
C ASN A 116 13.78 -6.55 6.86
N GLY A 117 12.95 -7.03 7.79
CA GLY A 117 13.22 -7.02 9.24
C GLY A 117 12.85 -5.73 9.99
N GLY A 118 12.35 -4.69 9.30
CA GLY A 118 11.83 -3.47 9.95
C GLY A 118 10.30 -3.39 9.89
N THR A 119 9.67 -2.70 10.85
CA THR A 119 8.21 -2.53 10.91
C THR A 119 7.78 -1.20 10.31
N TYR A 120 6.87 -1.24 9.33
CA TYR A 120 6.39 -0.09 8.60
C TYR A 120 4.88 -0.14 8.40
N TRP A 121 4.22 0.98 8.67
CA TRP A 121 2.83 1.17 8.31
C TRP A 121 2.70 1.61 6.85
N GLY A 122 1.74 1.04 6.15
CA GLY A 122 1.38 1.41 4.79
C GLY A 122 -0.08 1.78 4.72
N VAL A 123 -0.40 2.75 3.86
CA VAL A 123 -1.78 3.17 3.62
C VAL A 123 -2.09 3.15 2.14
N GLY A 124 -3.29 2.74 1.79
CA GLY A 124 -3.76 2.69 0.43
C GLY A 124 -5.23 3.08 0.37
N ILE A 125 -5.56 3.87 -0.65
CA ILE A 125 -6.93 4.32 -0.91
C ILE A 125 -7.30 3.92 -2.33
N ASP A 126 -8.44 3.26 -2.47
CA ASP A 126 -8.99 2.85 -3.76
C ASP A 126 -10.48 2.52 -3.64
N PRO A 127 -11.28 2.70 -4.72
CA PRO A 127 -12.64 2.15 -4.80
C PRO A 127 -12.74 0.64 -4.53
N SER A 128 -11.69 -0.12 -4.86
CA SER A 128 -11.58 -1.55 -4.56
C SER A 128 -10.85 -1.77 -3.23
N THR A 129 -11.49 -2.44 -2.27
CA THR A 129 -10.87 -2.86 -0.98
C THR A 129 -9.59 -3.68 -1.20
N THR A 130 -9.62 -4.59 -2.17
CA THR A 130 -8.44 -5.36 -2.57
C THR A 130 -7.33 -4.46 -3.11
N THR A 131 -7.65 -3.49 -3.96
CA THR A 131 -6.63 -2.60 -4.52
C THR A 131 -6.09 -1.64 -3.44
N ALA A 132 -6.95 -1.15 -2.55
CA ALA A 132 -6.56 -0.31 -1.42
C ALA A 132 -5.56 -1.04 -0.52
N SER A 133 -5.83 -2.29 -0.16
CA SER A 133 -4.92 -3.11 0.66
C SER A 133 -3.59 -3.40 -0.05
N LEU A 134 -3.59 -3.71 -1.36
CA LEU A 134 -2.34 -3.90 -2.12
C LEU A 134 -1.52 -2.60 -2.23
N LYS A 135 -2.18 -1.45 -2.42
CA LYS A 135 -1.53 -0.14 -2.39
C LYS A 135 -0.91 0.17 -1.02
N ALA A 136 -1.58 -0.20 0.07
CA ALA A 136 -1.02 -0.07 1.42
C ALA A 136 0.23 -0.94 1.60
N VAL A 137 0.25 -2.18 1.10
CA VAL A 137 1.47 -3.01 1.11
C VAL A 137 2.62 -2.32 0.35
N ILE A 138 2.35 -1.78 -0.85
CA ILE A 138 3.34 -1.04 -1.65
C ILE A 138 3.85 0.20 -0.92
N SER A 139 2.95 0.93 -0.25
CA SER A 139 3.29 2.07 0.59
C SER A 139 4.29 1.68 1.69
N ALA A 140 4.01 0.61 2.45
CA ALA A 140 4.95 0.11 3.46
C ALA A 140 6.30 -0.29 2.88
N VAL A 141 6.32 -1.01 1.74
CA VAL A 141 7.57 -1.39 1.06
C VAL A 141 8.37 -0.17 0.62
N ASN A 142 7.71 0.82 -0.01
CA ASN A 142 8.39 2.02 -0.48
C ASN A 142 8.97 2.84 0.68
N ARG A 143 8.29 2.88 1.84
CA ARG A 143 8.80 3.51 3.05
C ARG A 143 10.00 2.76 3.62
N ALA A 144 9.99 1.43 3.58
CA ALA A 144 11.09 0.60 4.06
C ALA A 144 12.35 0.69 3.20
N LEU A 145 12.20 1.00 1.92
CA LEU A 145 13.30 1.10 0.95
C LEU A 145 13.82 2.55 0.75
N ARG A 146 13.33 3.49 1.57
CA ARG A 146 13.65 4.91 1.45
C ARG A 146 14.95 5.28 2.15
#